data_AF-A0A167EIP8-F1
#
_entry.id   AF-A0A167EIP8-F1
#
_cell.length_a   1.000
_cell.length_b   1.000
_cell.length_c   1.000
_cell.angle_alpha   90.00
_cell.angle_beta   90.00
_cell.angle_gamma   90.00
#
_symmetry.space_group_name_H-M   'P 1'
#
loop_
_entity.id
_entity.type
_entity.pdbx_description
1 polymer ?
#
loop_
_entity_poly.entity_id
_entity_poly.type
_entity_poly.pdbx_seq_one_letter_code
_entity_poly.pdbx_strand_id
1 'polypeptide(L)'
;MKTDTHVHDLQHLNVPDEYYAISVPKMEIIQTIKDRLVERNLSVRKLAVTIGMKHPQIVRVTSGENYNIETLLKILDALELEIVVQDKSKRSKSQY
;
A
#
# COMPACT_ATOMS: atom_id res chain seq x y z
N MET A 1 -4.92 -16.08 -41.76
CA MET A 1 -3.72 -15.74 -40.96
C MET A 1 -4.01 -16.14 -39.52
N LYS A 2 -3.27 -17.09 -38.95
CA LYS A 2 -3.33 -17.38 -37.51
C LYS A 2 -2.21 -16.58 -36.86
N THR A 3 -2.54 -15.71 -35.93
CA THR A 3 -1.57 -14.91 -35.18
C THR A 3 -0.96 -15.82 -34.12
N ASP A 4 0.28 -16.26 -34.34
CA ASP A 4 1.07 -16.95 -33.33
C ASP A 4 1.33 -16.00 -32.17
N THR A 5 0.59 -16.19 -31.08
CA THR A 5 0.80 -15.45 -29.84
C THR A 5 1.84 -16.21 -29.02
N HIS A 6 3.07 -15.70 -29.00
CA HIS A 6 4.12 -16.22 -28.13
C HIS A 6 3.91 -15.70 -26.71
N VAL A 7 3.49 -16.59 -25.81
CA VAL A 7 3.43 -16.32 -24.37
C VAL A 7 4.85 -16.47 -23.83
N HIS A 8 5.49 -15.35 -23.47
CA HIS A 8 6.74 -15.39 -22.73
C HIS A 8 6.44 -15.56 -21.24
N ASP A 9 7.00 -16.61 -20.63
CA ASP A 9 6.99 -16.78 -19.18
C ASP A 9 7.68 -15.58 -18.52
N LEU A 10 6.98 -14.89 -17.62
CA LEU A 10 7.44 -13.69 -16.92
C LEU A 10 8.62 -13.95 -15.95
N GLN A 11 9.13 -15.18 -15.91
CA GLN A 11 10.12 -15.68 -14.94
C GLN A 11 11.52 -15.05 -15.10
N HIS A 12 11.75 -14.25 -16.14
CA HIS A 12 13.03 -13.58 -16.41
C HIS A 12 12.98 -12.04 -16.33
N LEU A 13 11.91 -11.47 -15.78
CA LEU A 13 11.91 -10.04 -15.48
C LEU A 13 12.91 -9.77 -14.36
N ASN A 14 14.03 -9.14 -14.72
CA ASN A 14 14.99 -8.60 -13.75
C ASN A 14 14.34 -7.40 -13.05
N VAL A 15 13.56 -7.68 -12.00
CA VAL A 15 12.86 -6.66 -11.22
C VAL A 15 13.88 -5.94 -10.33
N PRO A 16 14.01 -4.61 -10.42
CA PRO A 16 14.99 -3.87 -9.62
C PRO A 16 14.77 -4.05 -8.11
N ASP A 17 15.84 -4.09 -7.31
CA ASP A 17 15.76 -4.19 -5.84
C ASP A 17 14.89 -3.08 -5.22
N GLU A 18 14.86 -1.90 -5.85
CA GLU A 18 14.01 -0.77 -5.46
C GLU A 18 12.53 -1.14 -5.42
N TYR A 19 12.05 -2.00 -6.32
CA TYR A 19 10.68 -2.49 -6.31
C TYR A 19 10.35 -3.22 -5.00
N TYR A 20 11.24 -4.10 -4.54
CA TYR A 20 11.05 -4.83 -3.28
C TYR A 20 11.26 -3.93 -2.06
N ALA A 21 12.14 -2.94 -2.14
CA ALA A 21 12.40 -2.02 -1.03
C ALA A 21 11.33 -0.93 -0.86
N ILE A 22 10.64 -0.55 -1.94
CA ILE A 22 9.69 0.57 -1.95
C ILE A 22 8.29 0.12 -2.36
N SER A 23 8.13 -0.47 -3.55
CA SER A 23 6.82 -0.77 -4.10
C SER A 23 6.07 -1.83 -3.30
N VAL A 24 6.75 -2.92 -2.92
CA VAL A 24 6.13 -4.00 -2.13
C VAL A 24 5.63 -3.49 -0.76
N PRO A 25 6.45 -2.84 0.10
CA PRO A 25 5.96 -2.26 1.35
C PRO A 25 4.83 -1.25 1.16
N LYS A 26 4.90 -0.42 0.10
CA LYS A 26 3.84 0.54 -0.21
C LYS A 26 2.53 -0.17 -0.52
N MET A 27 2.55 -1.27 -1.27
CA MET A 27 1.36 -2.07 -1.55
C MET A 27 0.80 -2.74 -0.31
N GLU A 28 1.65 -3.26 0.58
CA GLU A 28 1.22 -3.82 1.88
C GLU A 28 0.49 -2.77 2.74
N ILE A 29 1.02 -1.56 2.83
CA ILE A 29 0.39 -0.44 3.55
C ILE A 29 -0.98 -0.11 2.93
N ILE A 30 -1.06 -0.02 1.59
CA ILE A 30 -2.31 0.29 0.89
C ILE A 30 -3.36 -0.78 1.11
N GLN A 31 -2.95 -2.05 1.05
CA GLN A 31 -3.86 -3.16 1.26
C GLN A 31 -4.40 -3.14 2.70
N THR A 32 -3.52 -2.94 3.69
CA THR A 32 -3.90 -2.79 5.11
C THR A 32 -4.93 -1.67 5.32
N ILE A 33 -4.73 -0.52 4.67
CA ILE A 33 -5.68 0.61 4.72
C ILE A 33 -7.03 0.22 4.11
N LYS A 34 -7.03 -0.45 2.95
CA LYS A 34 -8.26 -0.88 2.28
C LYS A 34 -9.01 -1.90 3.10
N ASP A 35 -8.32 -2.88 3.67
CA ASP A 35 -8.92 -3.91 4.50
C ASP A 35 -9.57 -3.27 5.74
N ARG A 36 -8.87 -2.34 6.41
CA ARG A 36 -9.42 -1.62 7.56
C ARG A 36 -10.63 -0.76 7.21
N LEU A 37 -10.66 -0.14 6.03
CA LEU A 37 -11.85 0.58 5.53
C LEU A 37 -13.06 -0.35 5.37
N VAL A 38 -12.84 -1.55 4.81
CA VAL A 38 -13.88 -2.56 4.64
C VAL A 38 -14.39 -3.06 5.99
N GLU A 39 -13.48 -3.42 6.91
CA GLU A 39 -13.82 -3.87 8.28
C GLU A 39 -14.66 -2.85 9.04
N ARG A 40 -14.37 -1.55 8.87
CA ARG A 40 -15.11 -0.45 9.51
C ARG A 40 -16.34 0.02 8.74
N ASN A 41 -16.65 -0.59 7.58
CA ASN A 41 -17.70 -0.14 6.67
C ASN A 41 -17.60 1.37 6.33
N LEU A 42 -16.37 1.86 6.14
CA LEU A 42 -16.04 3.24 5.83
C LEU A 42 -15.73 3.40 4.35
N SER A 43 -16.31 4.41 3.71
CA SER A 43 -15.88 4.84 2.39
C SER A 43 -14.75 5.85 2.50
N VAL A 44 -13.93 5.95 1.44
CA VAL A 44 -12.89 6.99 1.29
C VAL A 44 -13.48 8.40 1.50
N ARG A 45 -14.72 8.62 1.06
CA ARG A 45 -15.44 9.89 1.27
C ARG A 45 -15.76 10.16 2.73
N LYS A 46 -16.26 9.17 3.47
CA LYS A 46 -16.53 9.31 4.91
C LYS A 46 -15.24 9.53 5.70
N LEU A 47 -14.17 8.83 5.33
CA LEU A 47 -12.85 9.03 5.92
C LEU A 47 -12.36 10.47 5.69
N ALA A 48 -12.50 11.00 4.47
CA ALA A 48 -12.11 12.38 4.14
C ALA A 48 -12.80 13.43 5.03
N VAL A 49 -14.10 13.26 5.27
CA VAL A 49 -14.87 14.13 6.18
C VAL A 49 -14.35 14.00 7.62
N THR A 50 -14.09 12.79 8.08
CA THR A 50 -13.65 12.51 9.46
C THR A 50 -12.29 13.13 9.77
N ILE A 51 -11.34 13.04 8.83
CA ILE A 51 -9.98 13.57 9.00
C ILE A 51 -9.91 15.08 8.68
N GLY A 52 -10.95 15.65 8.05
CA GLY A 52 -10.91 17.02 7.54
C GLY A 52 -9.97 17.18 6.35
N MET A 53 -9.81 16.15 5.53
CA MET A 53 -8.94 16.12 4.35
C MET A 53 -9.73 16.18 3.05
N LYS A 54 -9.11 16.66 1.97
CA LYS A 54 -9.74 16.62 0.64
C LYS A 54 -9.71 15.19 0.11
N HIS A 55 -10.84 14.72 -0.44
CA HIS A 55 -10.97 13.39 -1.03
C HIS A 55 -9.81 12.96 -1.95
N PRO A 56 -9.27 13.81 -2.85
CA PRO A 56 -8.13 13.44 -3.70
C PRO A 56 -6.86 13.07 -2.93
N GLN A 57 -6.65 13.63 -1.72
CA GLN A 57 -5.47 13.29 -0.92
C GLN A 57 -5.54 11.84 -0.41
N ILE A 58 -6.72 11.37 -0.02
CA ILE A 58 -6.91 9.99 0.43
C ILE A 58 -6.87 9.02 -0.74
N VAL A 59 -7.48 9.40 -1.88
CA VAL A 59 -7.42 8.59 -3.11
C VAL A 59 -5.96 8.32 -3.48
N ARG A 60 -5.09 9.34 -3.48
CA ARG A 60 -3.65 9.18 -3.76
C ARG A 60 -2.96 8.14 -2.89
N VAL A 61 -3.33 8.04 -1.61
CA VAL A 61 -2.80 7.00 -0.73
C VAL A 61 -3.32 5.64 -1.17
N THR A 62 -4.64 5.49 -1.29
CA THR A 62 -5.28 4.20 -1.61
C THR A 62 -5.04 3.69 -3.04
N SER A 63 -4.61 4.57 -3.97
CA SER A 63 -4.23 4.24 -5.34
C SER A 63 -2.73 3.94 -5.49
N GLY A 64 -1.92 4.20 -4.46
CA GLY A 64 -0.48 4.01 -4.51
C GLY A 64 0.28 5.09 -5.29
N GLU A 65 -0.34 6.25 -5.50
CA GLU A 65 0.33 7.44 -5.98
C GLU A 65 1.28 8.04 -4.92
N ASN A 66 1.95 9.13 -5.25
CA ASN A 66 2.83 9.81 -4.31
C ASN A 66 2.02 10.62 -3.29
N TYR A 67 2.40 10.49 -2.03
CA TYR A 67 1.82 11.18 -0.89
C TYR A 67 2.91 11.46 0.15
N ASN A 68 2.68 12.43 1.04
CA ASN A 68 3.61 12.72 2.12
C ASN A 68 3.31 11.85 3.35
N ILE A 69 4.31 11.69 4.22
CA ILE A 69 4.19 10.90 5.45
C ILE A 69 3.09 11.44 6.38
N GLU A 70 2.89 12.76 6.44
CA GLU A 70 1.84 13.38 7.26
C GLU A 70 0.43 12.92 6.85
N THR A 71 0.16 12.84 5.53
CA THR A 71 -1.12 12.35 5.00
C THR A 71 -1.33 10.88 5.35
N LEU A 72 -0.28 10.06 5.24
CA LEU A 72 -0.34 8.66 5.64
C LEU A 72 -0.67 8.53 7.14
N LEU A 73 0.07 9.23 8.00
CA LEU A 73 -0.12 9.15 9.45
C LEU A 73 -1.52 9.59 9.89
N LYS A 74 -2.08 10.65 9.29
CA LYS A 74 -3.47 11.08 9.56
C LYS A 74 -4.51 10.03 9.17
N ILE A 75 -4.30 9.34 8.05
CA ILE A 75 -5.17 8.25 7.61
C ILE A 75 -5.09 7.07 8.57
N LEU A 76 -3.88 6.71 8.98
CA LEU A 76 -3.67 5.59 9.90
C LEU A 76 -4.29 5.86 11.27
N ASP A 77 -4.07 7.06 11.84
CA ASP A 77 -4.65 7.48 13.11
C ASP A 77 -6.19 7.38 13.10
N ALA A 78 -6.84 7.89 12.05
CA ALA A 78 -8.29 7.80 11.89
C ALA A 78 -8.83 6.38 11.67
N LEU A 79 -7.96 5.44 11.32
CA LEU A 79 -8.27 4.02 11.14
C LEU A 79 -7.80 3.17 12.32
N GLU A 80 -7.27 3.78 13.39
CA GLU A 80 -6.63 3.12 14.54
C GLU A 80 -5.54 2.13 14.10
N LEU A 81 -4.70 2.60 13.18
CA LEU A 81 -3.51 1.91 12.69
C LEU A 81 -2.28 2.73 13.04
N GLU A 82 -1.13 2.06 13.13
CA GLU A 82 0.17 2.71 13.34
C GLU A 82 1.26 2.08 12.45
N ILE A 83 2.32 2.85 12.18
CA ILE A 83 3.53 2.34 11.52
C ILE A 83 4.55 2.01 12.59
N VAL A 84 5.10 0.80 12.51
CA VAL A 84 6.24 0.38 13.34
C VAL A 84 7.51 0.36 12.50
N VAL A 85 8.52 1.10 12.93
CA VAL A 85 9.87 1.02 12.37
C VAL A 85 10.65 -0.06 13.13
N GLN A 86 11.16 -1.06 12.40
CA GLN A 86 11.91 -2.18 12.97
C GLN A 86 13.22 -2.43 12.21
N ASP A 87 14.18 -3.01 12.92
CA ASP A 87 15.46 -3.41 12.34
C ASP A 87 15.28 -4.57 11.34
N LYS A 88 15.77 -4.38 10.11
CA LYS A 88 15.70 -5.40 9.05
C LYS A 88 16.40 -6.69 9.45
N SER A 89 17.46 -6.63 10.25
CA SER A 89 18.23 -7.79 10.72
C SER A 89 17.44 -8.70 11.67
N LYS A 90 16.34 -8.21 12.25
CA LYS A 90 15.52 -8.98 13.20
C LYS A 90 14.43 -9.84 12.53
N ARG A 91 14.16 -9.66 11.22
CA ARG A 91 13.15 -10.46 10.48
C ARG A 91 13.50 -11.95 10.36
N SER A 92 14.78 -12.32 10.37
CA SER A 92 15.25 -13.69 10.11
C SER A 92 15.18 -14.63 11.32
N LYS A 93 14.76 -14.17 12.50
CA LYS A 93 14.69 -15.01 13.72
C LYS A 93 13.29 -15.52 14.08
N SER A 94 12.27 -15.20 13.27
CA SER A 94 10.88 -15.56 13.56
C SER A 94 10.22 -16.31 12.40
N GLN A 95 10.91 -17.32 11.87
CA GLN A 95 10.26 -18.42 11.15
C GLN A 95 10.92 -19.70 11.66
N TYR A 96 10.29 -20.29 12.69
CA TYR A 96 10.47 -21.70 13.01
C TYR A 96 9.81 -22.54 11.91
#